data_AF-A0A1D1UQL0-F1
#
_entry.id   AF-A0A1D1UQL0-F1
#
_cell.length_a   1.000
_cell.length_b   1.000
_cell.length_c   1.000
_cell.angle_alpha   90.00
_cell.angle_beta   90.00
_cell.angle_gamma   90.00
#
_symmetry.space_group_name_H-M   'P 1'
#
loop_
_entity.id
_entity.type
_entity.pdbx_description
1 polymer ?
#
loop_
_entity_poly.entity_id
_entity_poly.type
_entity_poly.pdbx_seq_one_letter_code
_entity_poly.pdbx_strand_id
1 'polypeptide(L)'
;MFDNTDGKLYIAVSGTGVMDCDVITDYFRKVILPNAPQKCVVLCDGHYSHVNNAQLFKLCRDSGKDIKLICLPAGQTDKLQPLDNCTFGFMKVKVD
;
A
#
# COMPACT_ATOMS: atom_id res chain seq x y z
N MET A 1 6.00 23.76 3.34
CA MET A 1 5.30 24.01 2.07
C MET A 1 5.29 22.67 1.35
N PHE A 2 4.12 22.06 1.14
CA PHE A 2 3.97 20.66 0.70
C PHE A 2 4.17 20.53 -0.82
N ASP A 3 5.38 20.87 -1.28
CA ASP A 3 5.72 20.79 -2.70
C ASP A 3 5.78 19.29 -3.10
N ASN A 4 5.14 18.94 -4.23
CA ASN A 4 4.87 17.58 -4.75
C ASN A 4 3.62 16.83 -4.25
N THR A 5 2.69 17.49 -3.56
CA THR A 5 1.42 16.85 -3.15
C THR A 5 0.19 17.28 -3.97
N ASP A 6 0.35 18.17 -4.96
CA ASP A 6 -0.76 18.84 -5.67
C ASP A 6 -1.80 19.45 -4.71
N GLY A 7 -1.36 19.91 -3.54
CA GLY A 7 -2.24 20.46 -2.50
C GLY A 7 -3.07 19.42 -1.73
N LYS A 8 -2.77 18.12 -1.86
CA LYS A 8 -3.45 17.06 -1.12
C LYS A 8 -2.71 16.76 0.19
N LEU A 9 -3.43 16.81 1.31
CA LEU A 9 -2.90 16.43 2.63
C LEU A 9 -2.64 14.91 2.75
N TYR A 10 -3.26 14.12 1.86
CA TYR A 10 -3.18 12.66 1.83
C TYR A 10 -2.95 12.18 0.40
N ILE A 11 -2.03 11.21 0.23
CA ILE A 11 -1.85 10.49 -1.04
C ILE A 11 -2.66 9.20 -1.03
N ALA A 12 -3.05 8.72 -2.21
CA ALA A 12 -3.73 7.44 -2.38
C ALA A 12 -4.98 7.28 -1.50
N VAL A 13 -5.86 8.29 -1.54
CA VAL A 13 -7.11 8.30 -0.80
C VAL A 13 -8.26 8.78 -1.68
N SER A 14 -9.45 8.22 -1.50
CA SER A 14 -10.69 8.70 -2.10
C SER A 14 -11.14 10.03 -1.48
N GLY A 15 -12.16 10.67 -2.08
CA GLY A 15 -12.75 11.90 -1.54
C GLY A 15 -13.36 11.75 -0.14
N THR A 16 -13.61 10.52 0.32
CA THR A 16 -14.13 10.23 1.67
C THR A 16 -13.04 9.83 2.66
N GLY A 17 -11.76 9.89 2.28
CA GLY A 17 -10.67 9.56 3.19
C GLY A 17 -10.32 8.05 3.25
N VAL A 18 -10.80 7.23 2.32
CA VAL A 18 -10.59 5.76 2.33
C VAL A 18 -9.74 5.30 1.15
N MET A 19 -8.85 4.33 1.36
CA MET A 19 -8.15 3.61 0.29
C MET A 19 -8.97 2.39 -0.16
N ASP A 20 -9.77 2.58 -1.21
CA ASP A 20 -10.52 1.52 -1.86
C ASP A 20 -9.70 0.77 -2.93
N CYS A 21 -10.34 -0.19 -3.61
CA CYS A 21 -9.71 -1.00 -4.66
C CYS A 21 -9.20 -0.17 -5.85
N ASP A 22 -9.90 0.87 -6.25
CA ASP A 22 -9.54 1.69 -7.41
C ASP A 22 -8.37 2.59 -7.06
N VAL A 23 -8.43 3.21 -5.88
CA VAL A 23 -7.39 4.08 -5.35
C VAL A 23 -6.07 3.33 -5.18
N ILE A 24 -6.08 2.14 -4.55
CA ILE A 24 -4.83 1.37 -4.42
C ILE A 24 -4.30 0.91 -5.77
N THR A 25 -5.17 0.48 -6.69
CA THR A 25 -4.73 0.04 -8.04
C THR A 25 -4.06 1.19 -8.79
N ASP A 26 -4.65 2.39 -8.74
CA ASP A 26 -4.07 3.56 -9.39
C ASP A 26 -2.76 4.00 -8.73
N TYR A 27 -2.69 3.97 -7.40
CA TYR A 27 -1.46 4.23 -6.66
C TYR A 27 -0.36 3.23 -7.01
N PHE A 28 -0.70 1.94 -7.07
CA PHE A 28 0.23 0.89 -7.44
C PHE A 28 0.77 1.10 -8.85
N ARG A 29 -0.09 1.46 -9.80
CA ARG A 29 0.30 1.77 -11.19
C ARG A 29 1.22 2.97 -11.28
N LYS A 30 0.91 4.07 -10.59
CA LYS A 30 1.60 5.35 -10.72
C LYS A 30 2.89 5.43 -9.92
N VAL A 31 2.93 4.78 -8.75
CA VAL A 31 4.01 4.97 -7.76
C VAL A 31 4.79 3.69 -7.56
N ILE A 32 4.12 2.56 -7.31
CA ILE A 32 4.83 1.32 -6.97
C ILE A 32 5.48 0.70 -8.21
N LEU A 33 4.73 0.50 -9.30
CA LEU A 33 5.24 -0.16 -10.50
C LEU A 33 6.46 0.50 -11.13
N PRO A 34 6.52 1.84 -11.32
CA PRO A 34 7.69 2.46 -11.93
C PRO A 34 8.96 2.28 -11.10
N ASN A 35 8.81 2.19 -9.77
CA ASN A 35 9.92 2.10 -8.81
C ASN A 35 10.23 0.65 -8.37
N ALA A 36 9.36 -0.31 -8.68
CA ALA A 36 9.57 -1.72 -8.31
C ALA A 36 10.72 -2.34 -9.12
N PRO A 37 11.61 -3.13 -8.51
CA PRO A 37 12.62 -3.88 -9.24
C PRO A 37 11.97 -5.01 -10.06
N GLN A 38 12.75 -5.64 -10.95
CA GLN A 38 12.24 -6.69 -11.85
C GLN A 38 11.66 -7.90 -11.11
N LYS A 39 12.17 -8.18 -9.90
CA LYS A 39 11.69 -9.23 -9.01
C LYS A 39 11.49 -8.65 -7.61
N CYS A 40 10.27 -8.69 -7.09
CA CYS A 40 9.97 -8.18 -5.75
C CYS A 40 8.82 -8.92 -5.07
N VAL A 41 8.81 -8.81 -3.74
CA VAL A 41 7.68 -9.19 -2.90
C VAL A 41 7.10 -7.91 -2.32
N VAL A 42 5.79 -7.73 -2.46
CA VAL A 42 5.05 -6.66 -1.79
C VAL A 42 4.24 -7.28 -0.66
N LEU A 43 4.50 -6.81 0.55
CA LEU A 43 3.74 -7.16 1.74
C LEU A 43 2.61 -6.16 1.94
N CYS A 44 1.38 -6.66 2.04
CA CYS A 44 0.19 -5.87 2.34
C CYS A 44 -0.45 -6.42 3.62
N ASP A 45 -1.18 -5.59 4.36
CA ASP A 45 -2.08 -6.10 5.39
C ASP A 45 -3.28 -6.83 4.75
N GLY A 46 -4.04 -7.57 5.58
CA GLY A 46 -5.18 -8.36 5.15
C GLY A 46 -6.45 -7.57 4.84
N HIS A 47 -6.33 -6.30 4.45
CA HIS A 47 -7.50 -5.48 4.12
C HIS A 47 -8.20 -5.98 2.85
N TYR A 48 -9.53 -5.80 2.79
CA TYR A 48 -10.36 -6.31 1.69
C TYR A 48 -9.90 -5.81 0.32
N SER A 49 -9.49 -4.55 0.21
CA SER A 49 -9.01 -3.96 -1.05
C SER A 49 -7.65 -4.49 -1.53
N HIS A 50 -6.91 -5.21 -0.68
CA HIS A 50 -5.63 -5.84 -1.03
C HIS A 50 -5.83 -7.31 -1.42
N VAL A 51 -6.75 -7.98 -0.73
CA VAL A 51 -7.03 -9.40 -0.92
C VAL A 51 -7.97 -9.64 -2.11
N ASN A 52 -9.00 -8.82 -2.28
CA ASN A 52 -10.04 -9.03 -3.29
C ASN A 52 -10.04 -7.97 -4.40
N ASN A 53 -8.87 -7.77 -5.01
CA ASN A 53 -8.67 -6.76 -6.05
C ASN A 53 -8.13 -7.35 -7.34
N ALA A 54 -9.04 -7.83 -8.19
CA ALA A 54 -8.71 -8.42 -9.48
C ALA A 54 -7.95 -7.46 -10.42
N GLN A 55 -8.21 -6.15 -10.34
CA GLN A 55 -7.52 -5.16 -11.16
C GLN A 55 -6.06 -5.01 -10.76
N LEU A 56 -5.76 -5.00 -9.46
CA LEU A 56 -4.40 -5.00 -8.95
C LEU A 56 -3.64 -6.26 -9.38
N PHE A 57 -4.24 -7.45 -9.25
CA PHE A 57 -3.61 -8.69 -9.68
C PHE A 57 -3.33 -8.72 -11.18
N LYS A 58 -4.30 -8.26 -11.99
CA LYS A 58 -4.13 -8.13 -13.43
C LYS A 58 -3.00 -7.15 -13.76
N LEU A 59 -2.96 -6.00 -13.10
CA LEU A 59 -1.92 -4.99 -13.26
C LEU A 59 -0.52 -5.56 -12.97
N CYS A 60 -0.36 -6.29 -11.86
CA CYS A 60 0.92 -6.94 -11.55
C CYS A 60 1.33 -7.96 -12.61
N ARG A 61 0.40 -8.82 -13.04
CA ARG A 61 0.67 -9.85 -14.06
C ARG A 61 1.05 -9.23 -15.40
N ASP A 62 0.32 -8.20 -15.83
CA ASP A 62 0.47 -7.59 -17.14
C ASP A 62 1.67 -6.60 -17.17
N SER A 63 2.27 -6.28 -16.01
CA SER A 63 3.42 -5.36 -15.89
C SER A 63 4.74 -5.90 -16.48
N GLY A 64 4.84 -7.20 -16.73
CA GLY A 64 6.09 -7.86 -17.16
C GLY A 64 7.15 -8.01 -16.06
N LYS A 65 6.83 -7.65 -14.80
CA LYS A 65 7.71 -7.83 -13.62
C LYS A 65 7.28 -9.07 -12.81
N ASP A 66 8.23 -9.74 -12.16
CA ASP A 66 7.96 -10.84 -11.21
C ASP A 66 7.62 -10.27 -9.83
N ILE A 67 6.35 -9.87 -9.69
CA ILE A 67 5.81 -9.31 -8.45
C ILE A 67 5.03 -10.39 -7.71
N LYS A 68 5.39 -10.64 -6.44
CA LYS A 68 4.59 -11.48 -5.53
C LYS A 68 3.87 -10.59 -4.52
N LEU A 69 2.56 -10.65 -4.50
CA LEU A 69 1.74 -9.99 -3.48
C LEU A 69 1.47 -10.98 -2.34
N ILE A 70 1.81 -10.60 -1.12
CA ILE A 70 1.53 -11.39 0.09
C ILE A 70 0.71 -10.52 1.03
N CYS A 71 -0.54 -10.93 1.27
CA CYS A 71 -1.39 -10.30 2.27
C CYS A 71 -1.22 -11.02 3.61
N LEU A 72 -0.93 -10.27 4.67
CA LEU A 72 -0.84 -10.79 6.02
C LEU A 72 -2.24 -11.13 6.56
N PRO A 73 -2.36 -12.06 7.52
CA PRO A 73 -3.64 -12.34 8.17
C PRO A 73 -4.24 -11.08 8.80
N ALA A 74 -5.56 -10.93 8.70
CA ALA A 74 -6.28 -9.81 9.29
C ALA A 74 -6.04 -9.72 10.81
N GLY A 75 -5.90 -8.49 11.31
CA GLY A 75 -5.67 -8.23 12.74
C GLY A 75 -4.31 -8.68 13.28
N GLN A 76 -3.33 -8.96 12.41
CA GLN A 76 -1.96 -9.28 12.80
C GLN A 76 -0.93 -8.21 12.38
N THR A 77 -1.39 -7.07 11.87
CA THR A 77 -0.54 -6.01 11.32
C THR A 77 0.43 -5.47 12.37
N ASP A 78 -0.03 -5.28 13.61
CA ASP A 78 0.76 -4.83 14.76
C ASP A 78 1.94 -5.76 15.11
N LYS A 79 1.87 -7.03 14.71
CA LYS A 79 2.90 -8.05 14.99
C LYS A 79 3.75 -8.37 13.77
N LEU A 80 3.12 -8.50 12.61
CA LEU A 80 3.72 -9.06 11.41
C LEU A 80 4.13 -7.99 10.38
N GLN A 81 3.50 -6.81 10.37
CA GLN A 81 3.83 -5.77 9.41
C GLN A 81 5.04 -4.99 9.92
N PRO A 82 6.20 -5.06 9.23
CA PRO A 82 7.41 -4.37 9.68
C PRO A 82 7.21 -2.86 9.76
N LEU A 83 6.41 -2.30 8.84
CA LEU A 83 6.13 -0.88 8.80
C LEU A 83 5.36 -0.41 10.05
N ASP A 84 4.41 -1.21 10.55
CA ASP A 84 3.62 -0.85 11.73
C ASP A 84 4.42 -1.02 13.02
N ASN A 85 5.13 -2.15 13.16
CA ASN A 85 5.85 -2.45 14.39
C ASN A 85 7.17 -1.67 14.50
N CYS A 86 7.93 -1.60 13.40
CA CYS A 86 9.31 -1.10 13.43
C CYS A 86 9.47 0.33 12.92
N THR A 87 8.53 0.88 12.15
CA THR A 87 8.66 2.26 11.63
C THR A 87 7.67 3.17 12.35
N PHE A 88 6.37 2.92 12.18
CA PHE A 88 5.34 3.75 12.79
C PHE A 88 5.17 3.52 14.28
N GLY A 89 5.49 2.33 14.79
CA GLY A 89 5.50 2.02 16.22
C GLY A 89 6.34 3.00 17.03
N PHE A 90 7.52 3.38 16.53
CA PHE A 90 8.38 4.38 17.19
C PHE A 90 7.96 5.83 16.95
N MET A 91 7.16 6.09 15.91
CA MET A 91 6.63 7.42 15.61
C MET A 91 5.37 7.76 16.39
N LYS A 92 4.74 6.78 17.04
CA LYS A 92 3.64 7.02 17.97
C LYS A 92 4.21 7.71 19.21
N VAL A 93 4.05 9.03 19.26
CA VAL A 93 4.31 9.81 20.47
C VAL A 93 3.41 9.25 21.57
N LYS A 94 3.99 8.70 22.63
CA LYS A 94 3.24 8.47 23.87
C LYS A 94 2.89 9.85 24.41
N VAL A 95 1.62 10.21 24.30
CA VAL A 95 1.07 11.31 25.07
C VAL A 95 0.84 10.72 26.47
N ASP A 96 1.71 11.10 27.40
CA ASP A 96 1.53 10.83 28.83
C ASP A 96 0.32 11.62 29.38
#